data_AF-A0A8T7DNQ8-F1
#
_entry.id   AF-A0A8T7DNQ8-F1
#
_cell.length_a   1.000
_cell.length_b   1.000
_cell.length_c   1.000
_cell.angle_alpha   90.00
_cell.angle_beta   90.00
_cell.angle_gamma   90.00
#
_symmetry.space_group_name_H-M   'P 1'
#
loop_
_entity.id
_entity.type
_entity.pdbx_description
1 polymer ?
#
loop_
_entity_poly.entity_id
_entity_poly.type
_entity_poly.pdbx_seq_one_letter_code
_entity_poly.pdbx_strand_id
1 'polypeptide(L)'
;MKKLNVLLNSTALIVLASANAQAQDGATTYRQVCSSCHETAAAGAPKLEDKAEWESRIARGMDSLYASMHSGKCKIYVKDLRRDLSDEMIKTTVDYMVSQVQQEPHYLKSEY
;
A
#
# COMPACT_ATOMS: atom_id res chain seq x y z
N MET A 1 -6.50 -9.82 58.29
CA MET A 1 -5.29 -10.30 57.57
C MET A 1 -5.78 -11.21 56.45
N LYS A 2 -5.63 -10.98 55.14
CA LYS A 2 -4.61 -10.27 54.34
C LYS A 2 -5.22 -9.75 53.01
N LYS A 3 -5.03 -8.45 52.79
CA LYS A 3 -4.59 -7.75 51.56
C LYS A 3 -5.41 -7.86 50.27
N LEU A 4 -6.16 -6.77 50.06
CA LEU A 4 -6.44 -6.13 48.77
C LEU A 4 -5.12 -5.69 48.10
N ASN A 5 -4.85 -6.12 46.86
CA ASN A 5 -3.79 -5.62 45.96
C ASN A 5 -4.44 -5.45 44.57
N VAL A 6 -4.86 -4.24 44.18
CA VAL A 6 -4.09 -3.27 43.37
C VAL A 6 -3.78 -3.76 41.95
N LEU A 7 -4.55 -3.19 41.02
CA LEU A 7 -4.14 -2.55 39.75
C LEU A 7 -3.02 -3.19 38.94
N LEU A 8 -3.27 -3.47 37.65
CA LEU A 8 -2.47 -3.01 36.49
C LEU A 8 -2.89 -3.72 35.19
N ASN A 9 -2.99 -2.93 34.11
CA ASN A 9 -2.90 -3.28 32.67
C ASN A 9 -4.17 -3.90 32.04
N SER A 10 -4.76 -3.37 30.96
CA SER A 10 -4.19 -2.61 29.83
C SER A 10 -5.25 -1.75 29.16
N THR A 11 -5.14 -0.44 29.21
CA THR A 11 -5.68 0.41 28.12
C THR A 11 -4.67 0.39 26.98
N ALA A 12 -4.60 -0.71 26.24
CA ALA A 12 -4.10 -0.63 24.87
C ALA A 12 -5.25 -0.03 24.06
N LEU A 13 -5.30 1.31 23.98
CA LEU A 13 -6.05 1.96 22.91
C LEU A 13 -5.43 1.46 21.61
N ILE A 14 -6.19 0.62 20.94
CA ILE A 14 -5.87 0.03 19.66
C ILE A 14 -5.69 1.19 18.64
N VAL A 15 -4.45 1.52 18.31
CA VAL A 15 -4.11 2.43 17.19
C VAL A 15 -4.26 1.67 15.86
N LEU A 16 -5.41 1.02 15.63
CA LEU A 16 -5.76 0.41 14.32
C LEU A 16 -6.50 1.41 13.42
N ALA A 17 -6.92 2.56 13.95
CA ALA A 17 -7.63 3.57 13.17
C ALA A 17 -6.74 4.24 12.12
N SER A 18 -5.47 4.51 12.43
CA SER A 18 -4.55 5.23 11.55
C SER A 18 -4.21 4.43 10.30
N ALA A 19 -3.75 3.18 10.45
CA ALA A 19 -3.38 2.33 9.31
C ALA A 19 -4.58 2.04 8.39
N ASN A 20 -5.79 1.88 8.95
CA ASN A 20 -7.00 1.69 8.16
C ASN A 20 -7.42 2.96 7.41
N ALA A 21 -7.31 4.14 8.04
CA ALA A 21 -7.60 5.42 7.39
C ALA A 21 -6.60 5.68 6.25
N GLN A 22 -5.32 5.45 6.49
CA GLN A 22 -4.26 5.56 5.48
C GLN A 22 -4.51 4.58 4.32
N ALA A 23 -4.81 3.31 4.61
CA ALA A 23 -5.16 2.34 3.57
C ALA A 23 -6.42 2.73 2.78
N GLN A 24 -7.41 3.35 3.43
CA GLN A 24 -8.63 3.85 2.77
C GLN A 24 -8.33 5.01 1.82
N ASP A 25 -7.45 5.93 2.22
CA ASP A 25 -6.99 7.06 1.40
C ASP A 25 -6.14 6.57 0.22
N GLY A 26 -5.26 5.61 0.46
CA GLY A 26 -4.46 4.94 -0.58
C GLY A 26 -5.32 4.17 -1.58
N ALA A 27 -6.31 3.40 -1.10
CA ALA A 27 -7.23 2.68 -1.96
C ALA A 27 -8.11 3.61 -2.81
N THR A 28 -8.53 4.74 -2.25
CA THR A 28 -9.31 5.75 -2.98
C THR A 28 -8.48 6.42 -4.06
N THR A 29 -7.26 6.82 -3.72
CA THR A 29 -6.33 7.41 -4.69
C THR A 29 -5.97 6.42 -5.79
N TYR A 30 -5.73 5.15 -5.45
CA TYR A 30 -5.50 4.10 -6.44
C TYR A 30 -6.65 4.01 -7.45
N ARG A 31 -7.89 3.89 -6.97
CA ARG A 31 -9.07 3.75 -7.85
C ARG A 31 -9.29 4.95 -8.75
N GLN A 32 -9.08 6.16 -8.24
CA GLN A 32 -9.36 7.40 -8.98
C GLN A 32 -8.23 7.78 -9.94
N VAL A 33 -7.00 7.33 -9.67
CA VAL A 33 -5.81 7.86 -10.33
C VAL A 33 -4.97 6.77 -10.96
N CYS A 34 -4.62 5.74 -10.19
CA CYS A 34 -3.57 4.80 -10.54
C CYS A 34 -4.08 3.58 -11.33
N SER A 35 -5.32 3.17 -11.09
CA SER A 35 -5.99 2.01 -11.70
C SER A 35 -5.91 2.01 -13.22
N SER A 36 -6.18 3.16 -13.85
CA SER A 36 -6.18 3.31 -15.32
C SER A 36 -4.91 2.81 -16.00
N CYS A 37 -3.75 2.93 -15.34
CA CYS A 37 -2.48 2.40 -15.84
C CYS A 37 -2.13 1.04 -15.22
N HIS A 38 -2.34 0.88 -13.91
CA HIS A 38 -1.91 -0.31 -13.17
C HIS A 38 -2.85 -1.52 -13.30
N GLU A 39 -3.99 -1.39 -13.97
CA GLU A 39 -4.83 -2.53 -14.38
C GLU A 39 -4.51 -2.97 -15.83
N THR A 40 -4.11 -2.02 -16.68
CA THR A 40 -3.98 -2.23 -18.13
C THR A 40 -2.54 -2.40 -18.61
N ALA A 41 -1.56 -2.15 -17.75
CA ALA A 41 -0.15 -1.97 -18.11
C ALA A 41 0.11 -0.77 -19.03
N ALA A 42 -0.77 0.24 -19.03
CA ALA A 42 -0.59 1.42 -19.87
C ALA A 42 0.76 2.11 -19.57
N ALA A 43 1.41 2.59 -20.63
CA ALA A 43 2.73 3.23 -20.57
C ALA A 43 3.81 2.39 -19.83
N GLY A 44 3.66 1.06 -19.81
CA GLY A 44 4.61 0.15 -19.15
C GLY A 44 4.51 0.16 -17.61
N ALA A 45 3.38 0.60 -17.06
CA ALA A 45 3.10 0.46 -15.63
C ALA A 45 3.01 -1.02 -15.24
N PRO A 46 3.56 -1.44 -14.09
CA PRO A 46 3.40 -2.82 -13.61
C PRO A 46 1.93 -3.08 -13.29
N LYS A 47 1.39 -4.19 -13.79
CA LYS A 47 0.01 -4.58 -13.45
C LYS A 47 -0.07 -4.96 -11.98
N LEU A 48 -1.10 -4.53 -11.27
CA LEU A 48 -1.27 -4.85 -9.86
C LEU A 48 -1.41 -6.36 -9.60
N GLU A 49 -1.98 -7.10 -10.56
CA GLU A 49 -2.14 -8.56 -10.50
C GLU A 49 -0.87 -9.36 -10.83
N ASP A 50 0.17 -8.72 -11.38
CA ASP A 50 1.42 -9.41 -11.73
C ASP A 50 2.31 -9.57 -10.49
N LYS A 51 2.01 -10.61 -9.70
CA LYS A 51 2.72 -10.89 -8.45
C LYS A 51 4.22 -11.08 -8.65
N ALA A 52 4.64 -11.74 -9.73
CA ALA A 52 6.05 -12.00 -10.00
C ALA A 52 6.82 -10.70 -10.27
N GLU A 53 6.24 -9.78 -11.05
CA GLU A 53 6.83 -8.47 -11.27
C GLU A 53 6.92 -7.67 -9.96
N TRP A 54 5.85 -7.69 -9.15
CA TRP A 54 5.84 -6.97 -7.88
C TRP A 54 6.76 -7.56 -6.82
N GLU A 55 6.92 -8.88 -6.74
CA GLU A 55 7.88 -9.54 -5.84
C GLU A 55 9.30 -9.04 -6.11
N SER A 56 9.72 -8.97 -7.38
CA SER A 56 11.04 -8.43 -7.75
C SER A 56 11.21 -6.96 -7.33
N ARG A 57 10.14 -6.17 -7.40
CA ARG A 57 10.15 -4.75 -7.02
C ARG A 57 10.16 -4.56 -5.50
N ILE A 58 9.35 -5.32 -4.78
CA ILE A 58 9.27 -5.33 -3.31
C ILE A 58 10.60 -5.80 -2.71
N ALA A 59 11.27 -6.78 -3.32
CA ALA A 59 12.59 -7.27 -2.89
C ALA A 59 13.69 -6.18 -2.89
N ARG A 60 13.49 -5.09 -3.65
CA ARG A 60 14.40 -3.92 -3.67
C ARG A 60 14.13 -2.92 -2.53
N GLY A 61 13.11 -3.18 -1.71
CA GLY A 61 12.71 -2.35 -0.58
C GLY A 61 11.72 -1.23 -0.93
N MET A 62 10.98 -0.77 0.08
CA MET A 62 9.96 0.28 -0.05
C MET A 62 10.55 1.63 -0.50
N ASP A 63 11.75 1.99 -0.03
CA ASP A 63 12.41 3.23 -0.45
C ASP A 63 12.68 3.27 -1.96
N SER A 64 13.05 2.14 -2.55
CA SER A 64 13.21 2.01 -4.00
C SER A 64 11.88 2.17 -4.74
N LEU A 65 10.78 1.65 -4.17
CA LEU A 65 9.44 1.83 -4.73
C LEU A 65 9.00 3.30 -4.68
N TYR A 66 9.24 3.99 -3.56
CA TYR A 66 8.96 5.41 -3.44
C TYR A 66 9.80 6.26 -4.40
N ALA A 67 11.09 5.96 -4.53
CA ALA A 67 11.96 6.63 -5.50
C ALA A 67 11.50 6.40 -6.96
N SER A 68 10.89 5.24 -7.25
CA SER A 68 10.36 4.93 -8.58
C SER A 68 9.19 5.82 -9.01
N MET A 69 8.47 6.45 -8.08
CA MET A 69 7.39 7.41 -8.39
C MET A 69 7.91 8.64 -9.16
N HIS A 70 9.19 8.96 -8.94
CA HIS A 70 9.92 10.06 -9.59
C HIS A 70 10.78 9.56 -10.76
N SER A 71 10.72 8.27 -11.09
CA SER A 71 11.51 7.65 -12.17
C SER A 71 10.72 6.56 -12.92
N GLY A 72 10.07 6.94 -14.03
CA GLY A 72 9.33 6.01 -14.90
C GLY A 72 10.10 5.59 -16.15
N LYS A 73 9.97 4.33 -16.58
CA LYS A 73 10.58 3.80 -17.83
C LYS A 73 10.12 4.56 -19.09
N CYS A 74 8.95 5.19 -19.06
CA CYS A 74 8.42 6.03 -20.14
C CYS A 74 8.57 7.55 -19.88
N LYS A 75 9.38 7.97 -18.90
CA LYS A 75 9.53 9.39 -18.48
C LYS A 75 8.22 10.08 -18.08
N ILE A 76 7.23 9.29 -17.67
CA ILE A 76 5.99 9.79 -17.09
C ILE A 76 6.12 9.61 -15.59
N TYR A 77 6.25 10.71 -14.86
CA TYR A 77 6.20 10.70 -13.40
C TYR A 77 4.76 10.87 -12.93
N VAL A 78 4.39 10.24 -11.81
CA VAL A 78 3.03 10.41 -11.24
C VAL A 78 2.71 11.89 -11.07
N LYS A 79 3.71 12.69 -10.65
CA LYS A 79 3.58 14.14 -10.51
C LYS A 79 3.43 14.89 -11.83
N ASP A 80 3.95 14.40 -12.95
CA ASP A 80 3.74 15.05 -14.25
C ASP A 80 2.29 14.94 -14.69
N LEU A 81 1.65 13.81 -14.39
CA LEU A 81 0.24 13.56 -14.68
C LEU A 81 -0.69 14.17 -13.62
N ARG A 82 -0.26 14.18 -12.36
CA ARG A 82 -1.07 14.51 -11.19
C ARG A 82 -0.27 15.34 -10.19
N ARG A 83 -0.08 16.60 -10.55
CA ARG A 83 0.58 17.62 -9.71
C ARG A 83 -0.15 17.91 -8.40
N ASP A 84 -1.44 17.58 -8.35
CA ASP A 84 -2.35 17.78 -7.21
C ASP A 84 -2.16 16.76 -6.08
N LEU A 85 -1.54 15.61 -6.35
CA LEU A 85 -1.28 14.62 -5.30
C LEU A 85 -0.07 15.02 -4.46
N SER A 86 -0.16 14.94 -3.13
CA SER A 86 0.99 15.10 -2.24
C SER A 86 1.89 13.85 -2.28
N ASP A 87 3.15 14.00 -1.90
CA ASP A 87 4.08 12.85 -1.86
C ASP A 87 3.60 11.79 -0.85
N GLU A 88 2.99 12.22 0.25
CA GLU A 88 2.41 11.36 1.27
C GLU A 88 1.22 10.54 0.74
N MET A 89 0.35 11.16 -0.06
CA MET A 89 -0.75 10.43 -0.71
C MET A 89 -0.22 9.38 -1.68
N ILE A 90 0.82 9.69 -2.45
CA ILE A 90 1.42 8.73 -3.39
C ILE A 90 2.08 7.58 -2.63
N LYS A 91 2.80 7.85 -1.53
CA LYS A 91 3.37 6.81 -0.65
C LYS A 91 2.32 5.88 -0.07
N THR A 92 1.29 6.47 0.53
CA THR A 92 0.14 5.73 1.07
C THR A 92 -0.57 4.88 0.00
N THR A 93 -0.61 5.35 -1.24
CA THR A 93 -1.15 4.58 -2.38
C THR A 93 -0.25 3.42 -2.76
N VAL A 94 1.08 3.59 -2.73
CA VAL A 94 2.02 2.49 -2.97
C VAL A 94 1.98 1.46 -1.85
N ASP A 95 1.82 1.88 -0.60
CA ASP A 95 1.57 0.97 0.52
C ASP A 95 0.31 0.12 0.27
N TYR A 96 -0.77 0.77 -0.16
CA TYR A 96 -1.99 0.06 -0.55
C TYR A 96 -1.71 -0.96 -1.66
N MET A 97 -1.06 -0.56 -2.76
CA MET A 97 -0.77 -1.48 -3.87
C MET A 97 0.09 -2.67 -3.44
N VAL A 98 1.15 -2.45 -2.66
CA VAL A 98 1.98 -3.52 -2.10
C VAL A 98 1.16 -4.45 -1.21
N SER A 99 0.27 -3.89 -0.37
CA SER A 99 -0.63 -4.70 0.46
C SER A 99 -1.57 -5.58 -0.37
N GLN A 100 -2.04 -5.12 -1.54
CA GLN A 100 -2.90 -5.93 -2.41
C GLN A 100 -2.13 -7.09 -3.05
N VAL A 101 -0.87 -6.87 -3.40
CA VAL A 101 0.00 -7.94 -3.95
C VAL A 101 0.31 -8.99 -2.88
N GLN A 102 0.65 -8.52 -1.68
CA GLN A 102 1.04 -9.36 -0.53
C GLN A 102 -0.14 -10.03 0.16
N GLN A 103 -1.36 -9.52 -0.03
CA GLN A 103 -2.57 -10.28 0.26
C GLN A 103 -2.57 -11.53 -0.64
N GLU A 104 -2.33 -12.70 -0.04
CA GLU A 104 -2.52 -13.96 -0.72
C GLU A 104 -3.93 -14.00 -1.34
N PRO A 105 -4.10 -14.59 -2.53
CA PRO A 105 -5.41 -14.65 -3.15
C PRO A 105 -6.38 -15.29 -2.16
N HIS A 106 -7.38 -14.52 -1.75
CA HIS A 106 -8.41 -14.93 -0.78
C HIS A 106 -9.26 -16.12 -1.28
N TYR A 107 -8.96 -16.63 -2.48
CA TYR A 107 -9.53 -17.82 -3.12
C TYR A 107 -8.72 -19.12 -2.87
N LEU A 108 -7.47 -19.07 -2.39
CA LEU A 108 -6.65 -20.27 -2.15
C LEU A 108 -6.57 -20.70 -0.67
N LYS A 109 -7.34 -20.09 0.22
CA LYS A 109 -7.50 -20.56 1.61
C LYS A 109 -8.75 -21.42 1.82
N SER A 110 -9.10 -22.27 0.84
CA SER A 110 -9.91 -23.44 1.16
C SER A 110 -8.99 -24.50 1.78
N GLU A 111 -9.07 -24.57 3.09
CA GLU A 111 -8.65 -25.65 3.99
C GLU A 111 -8.24 -26.96 3.29
N TYR A 112 -7.01 -27.41 3.58
CA TYR A 112 -6.68 -28.81 3.79
C TYR A 112 -5.73 -28.92 4.98
#